data_AF-K7E1B5-F1
#
_entry.id   AF-K7E1B5-F1
#
_cell.length_a   1.000
_cell.length_b   1.000
_cell.length_c   1.000
_cell.angle_alpha   90.00
_cell.angle_beta   90.00
_cell.angle_gamma   90.00
#
_symmetry.space_group_name_H-M   'P 1'
#
loop_
_entity.id
_entity.type
_entity.pdbx_description
1 polymer ?
#
loop_
_entity_poly.entity_id
_entity_poly.type
_entity_poly.pdbx_seq_one_letter_code
_entity_poly.pdbx_strand_id
1 'polypeptide(L)'
;MCKINLTPISTMVIGMLLTALAFVAAAILQFNVDRMAPAEPADRESFLQIVNLAKSDVKMTLQNNQSNTLLAKPMRSFQQTPKYSKLLLNTESQSFQFQLQSRSSSVNTEHVVEEKSRYSLVIHGNGSRVSSILIKDIGTKPVNGMAAVRFVNTLGKEVNISLGEDNFLTVGGNYNVSAYITLERGEYYHVLCSTDDEEFFLDLGLLDFGAVYTVFIVEKSGQSPRAWKTKNIPANKVSILWQMPQYVLITAGEVMFSVTSFEFTYTESPPSMKSLLQAARLLTVYIGNLIVVIVARSVFLKQWVEFIFFSGLLFVVCFVFSIMGYYYIPLNQGKQKSHKEFPDGEPGDLLASQQL
;
A
#
# COMPACT_ATOMS: atom_id res chain seq x y z
N MET A 1 3.36 -3.60 -40.87
CA MET A 1 4.39 -2.71 -40.28
C MET A 1 4.08 -1.28 -40.72
N CYS A 2 3.50 -0.46 -39.83
CA CYS A 2 3.19 0.94 -40.15
C CYS A 2 4.50 1.73 -40.30
N LYS A 3 4.79 2.20 -41.51
CA LYS A 3 5.91 3.09 -41.85
C LYS A 3 5.61 4.51 -41.37
N ILE A 4 5.77 4.78 -40.09
CA ILE A 4 5.91 6.16 -39.61
C ILE A 4 7.40 6.48 -39.68
N ASN A 5 7.83 7.29 -40.64
CA ASN A 5 9.22 7.72 -40.78
C ASN A 5 9.54 8.78 -39.71
N LEU A 6 9.71 8.34 -38.47
CA LEU A 6 10.20 9.16 -37.37
C LEU A 6 11.73 9.19 -37.43
N THR A 7 12.32 10.37 -37.19
CA THR A 7 13.77 10.46 -36.97
C THR A 7 14.13 9.73 -35.67
N PRO A 8 15.32 9.10 -35.58
CA PRO A 8 15.73 8.39 -34.36
C PRO A 8 15.60 9.24 -33.10
N ILE A 9 15.93 10.53 -33.19
CA ILE A 9 15.83 11.48 -32.06
C ILE A 9 14.37 11.74 -31.68
N SER A 10 13.46 11.91 -32.65
CA SER A 10 12.02 12.07 -32.36
C SER A 10 11.42 10.83 -31.69
N THR A 11 11.85 9.63 -32.08
CA THR A 11 11.41 8.37 -31.44
C THR A 11 11.88 8.29 -29.99
N MET A 12 13.13 8.71 -29.71
CA MET A 12 13.62 8.81 -28.34
C MET A 12 12.82 9.81 -27.49
N VAL A 13 12.46 10.97 -28.06
CA VAL A 13 11.62 11.98 -27.38
C VAL A 13 10.24 11.43 -27.03
N ILE A 14 9.59 10.71 -27.95
CA ILE A 14 8.32 10.03 -27.69
C ILE A 14 8.49 9.00 -26.57
N GLY A 15 9.57 8.22 -26.59
CA GLY A 15 9.88 7.25 -25.54
C GLY A 15 10.00 7.91 -24.16
N MET A 16 10.77 9.00 -24.06
CA MET A 16 10.92 9.77 -22.80
C MET A 16 9.59 10.34 -22.31
N LEU A 17 8.74 10.83 -23.21
CA LEU A 17 7.42 11.35 -22.85
C LEU A 17 6.50 10.24 -22.34
N LEU A 18 6.51 9.05 -22.95
CA LEU A 18 5.76 7.88 -22.46
C LEU A 18 6.23 7.44 -21.08
N THR A 19 7.55 7.39 -20.85
CA THR A 19 8.14 7.10 -19.54
C THR A 19 7.72 8.15 -18.50
N ALA A 20 7.75 9.44 -18.84
CA ALA A 20 7.32 10.52 -17.94
C ALA A 20 5.83 10.36 -17.55
N LEU A 21 4.97 10.02 -18.51
CA LEU A 21 3.55 9.72 -18.27
C LEU A 21 3.35 8.46 -17.42
N ALA A 22 4.20 7.42 -17.59
CA ALA A 22 4.17 6.23 -16.76
C ALA A 22 4.42 6.58 -15.28
N PHE A 23 5.40 7.46 -15.00
CA PHE A 23 5.65 7.95 -13.65
C PHE A 23 4.50 8.80 -13.10
N VAL A 24 3.82 9.61 -13.92
CA VAL A 24 2.60 10.31 -13.49
C VAL A 24 1.50 9.32 -13.12
N ALA A 25 1.27 8.29 -13.96
CA ALA A 25 0.28 7.25 -13.67
C ALA A 25 0.61 6.50 -12.37
N ALA A 26 1.89 6.18 -12.15
CA ALA A 26 2.41 5.60 -10.92
C ALA A 26 2.12 6.48 -9.70
N ALA A 27 2.40 7.78 -9.81
CA ALA A 27 2.17 8.74 -8.74
C ALA A 27 0.69 8.86 -8.38
N ILE A 28 -0.20 8.92 -9.39
CA ILE A 28 -1.66 8.95 -9.18
C ILE A 28 -2.11 7.68 -8.46
N LEU A 29 -1.64 6.51 -8.89
CA LEU A 29 -2.00 5.25 -8.26
C LEU A 29 -1.50 5.19 -6.81
N GLN A 30 -0.23 5.49 -6.58
CA GLN A 30 0.37 5.50 -5.25
C GLN A 30 -0.36 6.47 -4.31
N PHE A 31 -0.69 7.66 -4.79
CA PHE A 31 -1.47 8.64 -4.02
C PHE A 31 -2.84 8.09 -3.61
N ASN A 32 -3.53 7.38 -4.49
CA ASN A 32 -4.82 6.75 -4.16
C ASN A 32 -4.66 5.61 -3.15
N VAL A 33 -3.58 4.84 -3.22
CA VAL A 33 -3.26 3.77 -2.24
C VAL A 33 -2.95 4.39 -0.87
N ASP A 34 -2.09 5.39 -0.82
CA ASP A 34 -1.69 6.08 0.42
C ASP A 34 -2.89 6.72 1.12
N ARG A 35 -3.85 7.29 0.37
CA ARG A 35 -5.10 7.84 0.94
C ARG A 35 -6.00 6.79 1.59
N MET A 36 -5.86 5.53 1.20
CA MET A 36 -6.60 4.40 1.78
C MET A 36 -5.80 3.67 2.87
N ALA A 37 -4.54 4.02 3.09
CA ALA A 37 -3.77 3.51 4.21
C ALA A 37 -4.32 4.12 5.51
N PRO A 38 -4.48 3.31 6.58
CA PRO A 38 -4.90 3.83 7.86
C PRO A 38 -3.80 4.72 8.43
N ALA A 39 -4.15 5.94 8.87
CA ALA A 39 -3.18 6.88 9.43
C ALA A 39 -2.39 6.25 10.58
N GLU A 40 -1.08 6.45 10.62
CA GLU A 40 -0.25 5.94 11.72
C GLU A 40 -0.17 6.99 12.84
N PRO A 41 -0.33 6.57 14.11
CA PRO A 41 -0.13 7.47 15.25
C PRO A 41 1.35 7.91 15.33
N ALA A 42 1.57 9.22 15.46
CA ALA A 42 2.91 9.80 15.65
C ALA A 42 3.39 9.67 17.11
N ASP A 43 4.57 10.21 17.40
CA ASP A 43 5.09 10.32 18.77
C ASP A 43 4.07 11.02 19.68
N ARG A 44 3.82 10.48 20.87
CA ARG A 44 2.81 10.96 21.83
C ARG A 44 1.37 10.97 21.32
N GLU A 45 1.06 10.22 20.27
CA GLU A 45 -0.29 10.06 19.75
C GLU A 45 -0.76 8.61 19.86
N SER A 46 -2.05 8.43 20.12
CA SER A 46 -2.69 7.12 20.14
C SER A 46 -4.10 7.22 19.59
N PHE A 47 -4.58 6.16 18.96
CA PHE A 47 -5.90 6.15 18.31
C PHE A 47 -6.86 5.25 19.07
N LEU A 48 -8.03 5.77 19.41
CA LEU A 48 -9.06 5.07 20.16
C LEU A 48 -10.35 4.90 19.36
N GLN A 49 -10.80 3.67 19.22
CA GLN A 49 -12.12 3.34 18.72
C GLN A 49 -12.99 2.84 19.87
N ILE A 50 -14.26 3.21 19.86
CA ILE A 50 -15.23 2.81 20.88
C ILE A 50 -16.20 1.82 20.26
N VAL A 51 -16.43 0.73 20.98
CA VAL A 51 -17.34 -0.37 20.63
C VAL A 51 -18.28 -0.59 21.82
N ASN A 52 -19.58 -0.41 21.62
CA ASN A 52 -20.57 -0.72 22.64
C ASN A 52 -21.23 -2.08 22.37
N LEU A 53 -20.82 -3.09 23.14
CA LEU A 53 -21.46 -4.43 23.18
C LEU A 53 -22.52 -4.56 24.28
N ALA A 54 -22.73 -3.52 25.10
CA ALA A 54 -23.76 -3.57 26.11
C ALA A 54 -25.14 -3.63 25.46
N LYS A 55 -26.09 -4.32 26.12
CA LYS A 55 -27.50 -4.40 25.67
C LYS A 55 -28.25 -3.07 25.82
N SER A 56 -27.64 -2.08 26.46
CA SER A 56 -28.19 -0.75 26.69
C SER A 56 -27.37 0.33 26.00
N ASP A 57 -27.99 1.49 25.81
CA ASP A 57 -27.27 2.69 25.39
C ASP A 57 -26.38 3.20 26.52
N VAL A 58 -25.14 3.57 26.18
CA VAL A 58 -24.14 4.04 27.14
C VAL A 58 -23.55 5.35 26.65
N LYS A 59 -23.51 6.35 27.53
CA LYS A 59 -22.75 7.58 27.31
C LYS A 59 -21.35 7.38 27.88
N MET A 60 -20.36 7.38 27.01
CA MET A 60 -18.96 7.30 27.41
C MET A 60 -18.37 8.71 27.45
N THR A 61 -17.73 9.04 28.57
CA THR A 61 -16.97 10.27 28.77
C THR A 61 -15.54 9.91 29.17
N LEU A 62 -14.58 10.26 28.31
CA LEU A 62 -13.16 10.17 28.57
C LEU A 62 -12.69 11.41 29.32
N GLN A 63 -12.02 11.21 30.45
CA GLN A 63 -11.44 12.26 31.27
C GLN A 63 -9.93 12.10 31.36
N ASN A 64 -9.23 13.23 31.40
CA ASN A 64 -7.81 13.27 31.75
C ASN A 64 -7.65 13.26 33.29
N ASN A 65 -6.43 13.12 33.80
CA ASN A 65 -6.09 13.18 35.23
C ASN A 65 -6.54 14.48 35.92
N GLN A 66 -6.79 15.54 35.16
CA GLN A 66 -7.36 16.81 35.64
C GLN A 66 -8.90 16.86 35.56
N SER A 67 -9.58 15.73 35.34
CA SER A 67 -11.05 15.59 35.15
C SER A 67 -11.67 16.35 33.97
N ASN A 68 -10.84 16.97 33.12
CA ASN A 68 -11.31 17.60 31.89
C ASN A 68 -11.84 16.55 30.92
N THR A 69 -13.05 16.76 30.40
CA THR A 69 -13.68 15.87 29.42
C THR A 69 -13.01 16.04 28.07
N LEU A 70 -12.29 15.01 27.61
CA LEU A 70 -11.61 14.98 26.32
C LEU A 70 -12.52 14.50 25.19
N LEU A 71 -13.40 13.54 25.49
CA LEU A 71 -14.30 12.95 24.52
C LEU A 71 -15.59 12.53 25.21
N ALA A 72 -16.73 12.96 24.70
CA ALA A 72 -18.04 12.50 25.18
C ALA A 72 -18.87 12.03 23.98
N LYS A 73 -19.26 10.76 23.96
CA LYS A 73 -20.06 10.19 22.86
C LYS A 73 -21.16 9.27 23.40
N PRO A 74 -22.44 9.54 23.08
CA PRO A 74 -23.52 8.59 23.34
C PRO A 74 -23.47 7.44 22.33
N MET A 75 -23.45 6.21 22.82
CA MET A 75 -23.35 4.99 22.00
C MET A 75 -24.61 4.17 22.15
N ARG A 76 -25.22 3.79 21.03
CA ARG A 76 -26.32 2.83 21.03
C ARG A 76 -25.82 1.43 21.32
N SER A 77 -26.71 0.55 21.76
CA SER A 77 -26.41 -0.87 21.89
C SER A 77 -25.93 -1.48 20.56
N PHE A 78 -24.89 -2.32 20.61
CA PHE A 78 -24.24 -2.94 19.44
C PHE A 78 -23.82 -1.95 18.35
N GLN A 79 -23.20 -0.84 18.78
CA GLN A 79 -22.70 0.21 17.90
C GLN A 79 -21.18 0.35 17.98
N GLN A 80 -20.53 0.51 16.83
CA GLN A 80 -19.12 0.88 16.70
C GLN A 80 -19.01 2.32 16.20
N THR A 81 -18.02 3.05 16.71
CA THR A 81 -17.66 4.37 16.16
C THR A 81 -17.01 4.23 14.77
N PRO A 82 -17.42 5.04 13.77
CA PRO A 82 -16.98 4.83 12.38
C PRO A 82 -15.51 5.20 12.12
N LYS A 83 -14.91 6.02 12.99
CA LYS A 83 -13.51 6.46 12.87
C LYS A 83 -12.84 6.40 14.25
N TYR A 84 -11.56 6.07 14.24
CA TYR A 84 -10.70 6.25 15.42
C TYR A 84 -10.66 7.73 15.81
N SER A 85 -10.76 7.98 17.11
CA SER A 85 -10.56 9.30 17.70
C SER A 85 -9.09 9.43 18.10
N LYS A 86 -8.48 10.56 17.77
CA LYS A 86 -7.09 10.84 18.13
C LYS A 86 -7.01 11.25 19.60
N LEU A 87 -6.13 10.60 20.35
CA LEU A 87 -5.74 10.98 21.71
C LEU A 87 -4.30 11.48 21.68
N LEU A 88 -4.08 12.59 22.39
CA LEU A 88 -2.75 13.14 22.64
C LEU A 88 -2.32 12.73 24.05
N LEU A 89 -1.11 12.19 24.16
CA LEU A 89 -0.51 11.77 25.41
C LEU A 89 0.53 12.79 25.86
N ASN A 90 0.70 12.95 27.17
CA ASN A 90 1.77 13.77 27.74
C ASN A 90 3.07 12.97 27.90
N THR A 91 2.95 11.65 28.04
CA THR A 91 4.03 10.67 28.29
C THR A 91 3.93 9.51 27.29
N GLU A 92 4.97 8.67 27.20
CA GLU A 92 4.96 7.48 26.32
C GLU A 92 3.82 6.50 26.66
N SER A 93 3.43 6.45 27.93
CA SER A 93 2.30 5.70 28.44
C SER A 93 1.53 6.55 29.44
N GLN A 94 0.20 6.59 29.30
CA GLN A 94 -0.66 7.42 30.13
C GLN A 94 -1.95 6.67 30.50
N SER A 95 -2.33 6.77 31.76
CA SER A 95 -3.61 6.26 32.25
C SER A 95 -4.74 7.24 31.97
N PHE A 96 -5.87 6.73 31.51
CA PHE A 96 -7.07 7.51 31.23
C PHE A 96 -8.27 6.94 31.97
N GLN A 97 -9.09 7.84 32.52
CA GLN A 97 -10.33 7.48 33.19
C GLN A 97 -11.51 7.58 32.23
N PHE A 98 -12.24 6.47 32.12
CA PHE A 98 -13.42 6.32 31.28
C PHE A 98 -14.64 6.21 32.17
N GLN A 99 -15.44 7.26 32.20
CA GLN A 99 -16.72 7.25 32.89
C GLN A 99 -17.81 6.76 31.92
N LEU A 100 -18.44 5.66 32.31
CA LEU A 100 -19.48 4.96 31.55
C LEU A 100 -20.82 5.17 32.25
N GLN A 101 -21.69 5.97 31.62
CA GLN A 101 -23.01 6.27 32.15
C GLN A 101 -24.09 5.51 31.37
N SER A 102 -24.70 4.55 32.05
CA SER A 102 -25.93 3.85 31.63
C SER A 102 -27.16 4.47 32.31
N ARG A 103 -28.37 4.01 31.94
CA ARG A 103 -29.64 4.51 32.53
C ARG A 103 -29.74 4.35 34.05
N SER A 104 -29.07 3.34 34.61
CA SER A 104 -29.17 2.97 36.03
C SER A 104 -27.83 2.86 36.75
N SER A 105 -26.71 3.16 36.09
CA SER A 105 -25.36 2.92 36.63
C SER A 105 -24.34 3.86 36.00
N SER A 106 -23.44 4.40 36.83
CA SER A 106 -22.26 5.15 36.39
C SER A 106 -21.03 4.45 36.95
N VAL A 107 -20.17 3.97 36.07
CA VAL A 107 -18.94 3.25 36.45
C VAL A 107 -17.75 3.95 35.84
N ASN A 108 -16.70 4.16 36.63
CA ASN A 108 -15.43 4.66 36.15
C ASN A 108 -14.48 3.48 35.98
N THR A 109 -13.92 3.33 34.78
CA THR A 109 -12.89 2.35 34.47
C THR A 109 -11.61 3.07 34.08
N GLU A 110 -10.48 2.51 34.44
CA GLU A 110 -9.18 3.10 34.17
C GLU A 110 -8.39 2.18 33.26
N HIS A 111 -7.83 2.73 32.18
CA HIS A 111 -7.05 1.97 31.21
C HIS A 111 -5.79 2.73 30.80
N VAL A 112 -4.69 2.00 30.66
CA VAL A 112 -3.40 2.53 30.24
C VAL A 112 -3.29 2.50 28.72
N VAL A 113 -2.90 3.62 28.13
CA VAL A 113 -2.75 3.80 26.68
C VAL A 113 -1.29 4.14 26.39
N GLU A 114 -0.70 3.45 25.42
CA GLU A 114 0.65 3.71 24.94
C GLU A 114 0.62 4.59 23.67
N GLU A 115 1.70 5.34 23.45
CA GLU A 115 1.94 6.04 22.19
C GLU A 115 2.13 5.05 21.02
N LYS A 116 2.01 5.57 19.79
CA LYS A 116 2.17 4.83 18.53
C LYS A 116 1.27 3.59 18.41
N SER A 117 0.21 3.55 19.20
CA SER A 117 -0.67 2.39 19.32
C SER A 117 -2.10 2.73 18.94
N ARG A 118 -2.86 1.71 18.54
CA ARG A 118 -4.29 1.80 18.29
C ARG A 118 -5.02 0.91 19.28
N TYR A 119 -6.14 1.38 19.77
CA TYR A 119 -6.94 0.67 20.75
C TYR A 119 -8.42 0.67 20.40
N SER A 120 -9.08 -0.43 20.71
CA SER A 120 -10.53 -0.57 20.74
C SER A 120 -10.99 -0.70 22.18
N LEU A 121 -11.69 0.33 22.68
CA LEU A 121 -12.38 0.28 23.97
C LEU A 121 -13.72 -0.42 23.77
N VAL A 122 -13.84 -1.61 24.36
CA VAL A 122 -15.06 -2.42 24.28
C VAL A 122 -15.82 -2.26 25.59
N ILE A 123 -16.99 -1.65 25.50
CA ILE A 123 -17.94 -1.49 26.60
C ILE A 123 -18.87 -2.68 26.59
N HIS A 124 -19.01 -3.35 27.73
CA HIS A 124 -19.85 -4.54 27.86
C HIS A 124 -20.65 -4.52 29.16
N GLY A 125 -21.75 -5.27 29.19
CA GLY A 125 -22.62 -5.35 30.35
C GLY A 125 -24.11 -5.48 30.01
N ASN A 126 -24.91 -5.74 31.03
CA ASN A 126 -26.36 -5.96 30.92
C ASN A 126 -27.18 -4.72 31.34
N GLY A 127 -26.58 -3.52 31.26
CA GLY A 127 -27.20 -2.24 31.60
C GLY A 127 -27.13 -1.85 33.08
N SER A 128 -27.28 -2.79 34.01
CA SER A 128 -27.16 -2.58 35.46
C SER A 128 -25.71 -2.52 35.95
N ARG A 129 -24.86 -3.38 35.39
CA ARG A 129 -23.41 -3.37 35.54
C ARG A 129 -22.79 -3.25 34.17
N VAL A 130 -22.03 -2.17 33.97
CA VAL A 130 -21.28 -1.90 32.75
C VAL A 130 -19.81 -1.83 33.13
N SER A 131 -18.97 -2.46 32.32
CA SER A 131 -17.52 -2.36 32.41
C SER A 131 -16.94 -2.18 31.03
N SER A 132 -15.64 -1.92 30.97
CA SER A 132 -14.93 -1.83 29.70
C SER A 132 -13.59 -2.54 29.77
N ILE A 133 -13.17 -3.01 28.60
CA ILE A 133 -11.85 -3.57 28.35
C ILE A 133 -11.19 -2.75 27.24
N LEU A 134 -9.87 -2.58 27.33
CA LEU A 134 -9.09 -1.91 26.30
C LEU A 134 -8.28 -2.96 25.54
N ILE A 135 -8.48 -3.02 24.23
CA ILE A 135 -7.84 -4.00 23.35
C ILE A 135 -6.88 -3.27 22.43
N LYS A 136 -5.61 -3.69 22.39
CA LYS A 136 -4.63 -3.18 21.42
C LYS A 136 -4.89 -3.78 20.03
N ASP A 137 -5.03 -2.92 19.03
CA ASP A 137 -5.34 -3.26 17.64
C ASP A 137 -4.06 -3.30 16.79
N ILE A 138 -4.09 -4.09 15.72
CA ILE A 138 -3.00 -4.10 14.73
C ILE A 138 -3.01 -2.80 13.91
N GLY A 139 -1.84 -2.20 13.73
CA GLY A 139 -1.65 -0.97 12.96
C GLY A 139 -1.58 -1.21 11.45
N THR A 140 -1.09 -2.38 11.05
CA THR A 140 -0.73 -2.72 9.68
C THR A 140 -1.84 -3.48 8.96
N LYS A 141 -1.95 -3.25 7.65
CA LYS A 141 -2.83 -4.04 6.79
C LYS A 141 -2.20 -5.41 6.53
N PRO A 142 -3.01 -6.49 6.47
CA PRO A 142 -2.52 -7.81 6.07
C PRO A 142 -1.98 -7.78 4.64
N VAL A 143 -0.94 -8.59 4.41
CA VAL A 143 -0.26 -8.70 3.12
C VAL A 143 -1.09 -9.51 2.12
N ASN A 144 -0.77 -9.38 0.83
CA ASN A 144 -1.32 -10.20 -0.26
C ASN A 144 -2.85 -10.16 -0.42
N GLY A 145 -3.51 -9.11 0.08
CA GLY A 145 -4.97 -8.98 -0.01
C GLY A 145 -5.74 -9.89 0.94
N MET A 146 -5.07 -10.63 1.83
CA MET A 146 -5.75 -11.43 2.86
C MET A 146 -6.59 -10.53 3.79
N ALA A 147 -7.56 -11.12 4.48
CA ALA A 147 -8.28 -10.46 5.57
C ALA A 147 -7.66 -10.90 6.91
N ALA A 148 -7.50 -9.98 7.86
CA ALA A 148 -7.09 -10.34 9.21
C ALA A 148 -8.32 -10.37 10.12
N VAL A 149 -8.50 -11.45 10.86
CA VAL A 149 -9.63 -11.62 11.78
C VAL A 149 -9.10 -11.93 13.17
N ARG A 150 -9.75 -11.37 14.17
CA ARG A 150 -9.52 -11.65 15.58
C ARG A 150 -10.83 -11.95 16.26
N PHE A 151 -10.81 -12.81 17.27
CA PHE A 151 -11.98 -13.18 18.04
C PHE A 151 -11.85 -12.68 19.47
N VAL A 152 -12.96 -12.15 20.00
CA VAL A 152 -13.14 -11.79 21.40
C VAL A 152 -14.27 -12.65 21.94
N ASN A 153 -13.95 -13.51 22.90
CA ASN A 153 -14.91 -14.43 23.47
C ASN A 153 -15.60 -13.80 24.68
N THR A 154 -16.90 -13.49 24.58
CA THR A 154 -17.66 -12.92 25.71
C THR A 154 -18.30 -13.98 26.60
N LEU A 155 -18.20 -15.27 26.24
CA LEU A 155 -18.72 -16.39 27.01
C LEU A 155 -17.83 -16.66 28.23
N GLY A 156 -18.39 -17.32 29.25
CA GLY A 156 -17.63 -17.71 30.44
C GLY A 156 -16.69 -18.90 30.24
N LYS A 157 -16.78 -19.58 29.09
CA LYS A 157 -16.05 -20.82 28.75
C LYS A 157 -15.10 -20.60 27.58
N GLU A 158 -14.13 -21.47 27.43
CA GLU A 158 -13.22 -21.49 26.29
C GLU A 158 -13.94 -21.90 25.00
N VAL A 159 -13.53 -21.33 23.87
CA VAL A 159 -14.10 -21.61 22.55
C VAL A 159 -12.99 -21.96 21.59
N ASN A 160 -13.10 -23.13 20.98
CA ASN A 160 -12.29 -23.59 19.87
C ASN A 160 -13.00 -23.27 18.56
N ILE A 161 -12.31 -22.60 17.64
CA ILE A 161 -12.86 -22.11 16.38
C ILE A 161 -12.06 -22.77 15.25
N SER A 162 -12.75 -23.46 14.34
CA SER A 162 -12.13 -24.05 13.15
C SER A 162 -12.47 -23.23 11.91
N LEU A 163 -11.47 -22.55 11.34
CA LEU A 163 -11.57 -21.61 10.23
C LEU A 163 -11.01 -22.21 8.92
N GLY A 164 -11.38 -23.46 8.64
CA GLY A 164 -10.88 -24.26 7.51
C GLY A 164 -10.17 -25.53 7.98
N GLU A 165 -9.46 -26.21 7.06
CA GLU A 165 -8.80 -27.50 7.33
C GLU A 165 -7.59 -27.38 8.27
N ASP A 166 -6.82 -26.28 8.18
CA ASP A 166 -5.56 -26.11 8.94
C ASP A 166 -5.59 -24.98 9.99
N ASN A 167 -6.69 -24.24 10.08
CA ASN A 167 -6.77 -23.02 10.89
C ASN A 167 -7.61 -23.25 12.14
N PHE A 168 -6.97 -23.62 13.24
CA PHE A 168 -7.61 -23.77 14.55
C PHE A 168 -7.19 -22.66 15.49
N LEU A 169 -8.16 -22.09 16.20
CA LEU A 169 -7.94 -20.99 17.13
C LEU A 169 -8.70 -21.25 18.43
N THR A 170 -7.98 -21.18 19.54
CA THR A 170 -8.56 -21.32 20.87
C THR A 170 -8.61 -19.97 21.56
N VAL A 171 -9.76 -19.61 22.12
CA VAL A 171 -9.98 -18.34 22.79
C VAL A 171 -10.62 -18.57 24.15
N GLY A 172 -9.86 -18.26 25.21
CA GLY A 172 -10.36 -18.36 26.59
C GLY A 172 -11.62 -17.53 26.83
N GLY A 173 -12.39 -17.88 27.84
CA GLY A 173 -13.59 -17.14 28.22
C GLY A 173 -13.29 -15.77 28.84
N ASN A 174 -14.36 -15.08 29.26
CA ASN A 174 -14.32 -13.83 30.03
C ASN A 174 -13.61 -12.67 29.31
N TYR A 175 -14.02 -12.41 28.07
CA TYR A 175 -13.49 -11.33 27.22
C TYR A 175 -12.02 -11.49 26.83
N ASN A 176 -11.48 -12.72 26.92
CA ASN A 176 -10.16 -12.98 26.40
C ASN A 176 -10.14 -12.82 24.88
N VAL A 177 -8.96 -12.52 24.36
CA VAL A 177 -8.81 -12.12 22.98
C VAL A 177 -7.76 -12.95 22.27
N SER A 178 -8.11 -13.43 21.09
CA SER A 178 -7.24 -14.25 20.26
C SER A 178 -6.10 -13.46 19.62
N ALA A 179 -5.12 -14.17 19.06
CA ALA A 179 -4.23 -13.61 18.06
C ALA A 179 -4.98 -13.32 16.76
N TYR A 180 -4.41 -12.46 15.91
CA TYR A 180 -4.92 -12.25 14.55
C TYR A 180 -4.58 -13.46 13.67
N ILE A 181 -5.58 -13.94 12.94
CA ILE A 181 -5.41 -14.94 11.89
C ILE A 181 -5.68 -14.30 10.52
N THR A 182 -4.88 -14.67 9.52
CA THR A 182 -5.08 -14.23 8.14
C THR A 182 -5.88 -15.26 7.37
N LEU A 183 -6.99 -14.83 6.78
CA LEU A 183 -7.89 -15.66 6.00
C LEU A 183 -7.99 -15.13 4.57
N GLU A 184 -8.27 -16.02 3.63
CA GLU A 184 -8.54 -15.63 2.26
C GLU A 184 -9.84 -14.83 2.17
N ARG A 185 -9.99 -14.09 1.07
CA ARG A 185 -11.27 -13.42 0.81
C ARG A 185 -12.30 -14.49 0.49
N GLY A 186 -13.37 -14.51 1.28
CA GLY A 186 -14.49 -15.41 1.07
C GLY A 186 -15.67 -15.06 1.96
N GLU A 187 -16.76 -15.77 1.73
CA GLU A 187 -17.90 -15.78 2.64
C GLU A 187 -17.74 -16.94 3.62
N TYR A 188 -17.66 -16.62 4.89
CA TYR A 188 -17.49 -17.60 5.96
C TYR A 188 -18.80 -17.71 6.74
N TYR A 189 -19.63 -18.68 6.32
CA TYR A 189 -20.84 -19.08 7.01
C TYR A 189 -20.63 -20.44 7.68
N HIS A 190 -21.37 -20.71 8.74
CA HIS A 190 -21.29 -21.99 9.46
C HIS A 190 -19.88 -22.37 9.93
N VAL A 191 -19.14 -21.40 10.48
CA VAL A 191 -17.84 -21.68 11.12
C VAL A 191 -18.09 -22.50 12.38
N LEU A 192 -17.60 -23.73 12.40
CA LEU A 192 -17.75 -24.62 13.54
C LEU A 192 -16.96 -24.08 14.73
N CYS A 193 -17.66 -23.94 15.85
CA CYS A 193 -17.12 -23.53 17.13
C CYS A 193 -17.52 -24.57 18.18
N SER A 194 -16.55 -25.01 18.97
CA SER A 194 -16.75 -26.01 20.01
C SER A 194 -16.36 -25.40 21.35
N THR A 195 -17.24 -25.56 22.32
CA THR A 195 -16.97 -25.38 23.75
C THR A 195 -17.00 -26.75 24.40
N ASP A 196 -16.44 -26.89 25.61
CA ASP A 196 -16.37 -28.18 26.35
C ASP A 196 -17.68 -28.98 26.38
N ASP A 197 -18.84 -28.33 26.30
CA ASP A 197 -20.16 -28.96 26.40
C ASP A 197 -20.99 -28.96 25.10
N GLU A 198 -20.71 -28.04 24.16
CA GLU A 198 -21.61 -27.78 23.02
C GLU A 198 -20.85 -27.35 21.77
N GLU A 199 -21.35 -27.78 20.60
CA GLU A 199 -20.93 -27.29 19.29
C GLU A 199 -21.97 -26.32 18.74
N PHE A 200 -21.51 -25.22 18.19
CA PHE A 200 -22.34 -24.20 17.55
C PHE A 200 -21.67 -23.63 16.31
N PHE A 201 -22.46 -22.98 15.47
CA PHE A 201 -22.00 -22.39 14.23
C PHE A 201 -22.01 -20.87 14.30
N LEU A 202 -20.95 -20.23 13.80
CA LEU A 202 -20.85 -18.78 13.69
C LEU A 202 -20.86 -18.33 12.22
N ASP A 203 -21.63 -17.27 11.96
CA ASP A 203 -21.67 -16.61 10.66
C ASP A 203 -20.85 -15.33 10.69
N LEU A 204 -19.72 -15.32 9.96
CA LEU A 204 -18.83 -14.17 9.82
C LEU A 204 -19.22 -13.31 8.61
N GLY A 205 -19.88 -13.91 7.62
CA GLY A 205 -20.21 -13.28 6.33
C GLY A 205 -18.97 -13.01 5.49
N LEU A 206 -19.05 -12.01 4.61
CA LEU A 206 -17.95 -11.64 3.71
C LEU A 206 -16.75 -11.04 4.47
N LEU A 207 -15.57 -11.59 4.22
CA LEU A 207 -14.27 -11.05 4.63
C LEU A 207 -13.58 -10.41 3.42
N ASP A 208 -13.61 -9.09 3.32
CA ASP A 208 -13.03 -8.35 2.19
C ASP A 208 -11.50 -8.21 2.21
N PHE A 209 -10.92 -7.96 1.02
CA PHE A 209 -9.50 -7.78 0.80
C PHE A 209 -8.85 -6.70 1.68
N GLY A 210 -7.77 -7.06 2.38
CA GLY A 210 -6.95 -6.12 3.14
C GLY A 210 -7.68 -5.49 4.35
N ALA A 211 -8.84 -6.01 4.71
CA ALA A 211 -9.62 -5.53 5.84
C ALA A 211 -9.19 -6.25 7.13
N VAL A 212 -9.33 -5.55 8.25
CA VAL A 212 -9.10 -6.10 9.59
C VAL A 212 -10.40 -6.07 10.37
N TYR A 213 -10.78 -7.24 10.88
CA TYR A 213 -12.02 -7.47 11.60
C TYR A 213 -11.75 -7.94 13.03
N THR A 214 -12.59 -7.48 13.95
CA THR A 214 -12.72 -8.07 15.28
C THR A 214 -14.12 -8.66 15.39
N VAL A 215 -14.21 -9.92 15.76
CA VAL A 215 -15.45 -10.68 15.86
C VAL A 215 -15.71 -10.97 17.33
N PHE A 216 -16.84 -10.51 17.82
CA PHE A 216 -17.29 -10.75 19.17
C PHE A 216 -18.24 -11.94 19.17
N ILE A 217 -17.91 -12.96 19.96
CA ILE A 217 -18.80 -14.10 20.20
C ILE A 217 -19.72 -13.71 21.33
N VAL A 218 -20.98 -13.41 21.02
CA VAL A 218 -21.95 -12.87 21.97
C VAL A 218 -23.04 -13.88 22.25
N GLU A 219 -23.28 -14.15 23.52
CA GLU A 219 -24.40 -14.98 23.96
C GLU A 219 -25.75 -14.27 23.73
N LYS A 220 -26.70 -15.00 23.14
CA LYS A 220 -28.07 -14.55 22.99
C LYS A 220 -28.98 -15.35 23.91
N SER A 221 -29.81 -14.67 24.69
CA SER A 221 -30.69 -15.32 25.66
C SER A 221 -31.61 -16.34 24.96
N GLY A 222 -31.42 -17.63 25.25
CA GLY A 222 -32.21 -18.74 24.72
C GLY A 222 -31.87 -19.18 23.28
N GLN A 223 -30.73 -18.77 22.71
CA GLN A 223 -30.27 -19.20 21.39
C GLN A 223 -28.77 -19.49 21.41
N SER A 224 -28.26 -20.16 20.37
CA SER A 224 -26.83 -20.34 20.17
C SER A 224 -26.09 -19.00 20.10
N PRO A 225 -24.81 -18.96 20.50
CA PRO A 225 -23.98 -17.75 20.40
C PRO A 225 -23.95 -17.19 18.98
N ARG A 226 -23.90 -15.86 18.86
CA ARG A 226 -23.84 -15.16 17.57
C ARG A 226 -22.53 -14.39 17.43
N ALA A 227 -22.01 -14.35 16.22
CA ALA A 227 -20.91 -13.48 15.84
C ALA A 227 -21.41 -12.04 15.58
N TRP A 228 -20.82 -11.07 16.26
CA TRP A 228 -20.99 -9.65 15.94
C TRP A 228 -19.65 -9.08 15.48
N LYS A 229 -19.58 -8.61 14.23
CA LYS A 229 -18.35 -8.25 13.54
C LYS A 229 -18.16 -6.73 13.51
N THR A 230 -17.01 -6.25 13.95
CA THR A 230 -16.53 -4.88 13.75
C THR A 230 -15.49 -4.80 12.66
N LYS A 231 -15.44 -3.64 11.99
CA LYS A 231 -14.43 -3.34 10.96
C LYS A 231 -13.43 -2.36 11.55
N ASN A 232 -12.24 -2.83 11.90
CA ASN A 232 -11.16 -2.00 12.46
C ASN A 232 -10.47 -1.22 11.34
N ILE A 233 -10.04 -1.95 10.29
CA ILE A 233 -9.43 -1.34 9.09
C ILE A 233 -10.30 -1.65 7.88
N PRO A 234 -10.70 -0.64 7.07
CA PRO A 234 -11.54 -0.86 5.90
C PRO A 234 -10.81 -1.58 4.78
N ALA A 235 -11.58 -2.31 3.98
CA ALA A 235 -11.11 -3.03 2.81
C ALA A 235 -10.46 -2.11 1.78
N ASN A 236 -9.52 -2.68 1.03
CA ASN A 236 -8.91 -2.02 -0.12
C ASN A 236 -9.94 -1.89 -1.26
N LYS A 237 -10.03 -0.70 -1.84
CA LYS A 237 -10.94 -0.44 -2.98
C LYS A 237 -10.22 -0.33 -4.32
N VAL A 238 -8.89 -0.20 -4.30
CA VAL A 238 -8.07 -0.12 -5.51
C VAL A 238 -7.77 -1.53 -6.00
N SER A 239 -8.18 -1.84 -7.23
CA SER A 239 -7.78 -3.07 -7.89
C SER A 239 -6.32 -3.01 -8.32
N ILE A 240 -5.62 -4.14 -8.23
CA ILE A 240 -4.25 -4.30 -8.76
C ILE A 240 -4.15 -3.98 -10.25
N LEU A 241 -5.25 -4.12 -10.99
CA LEU A 241 -5.31 -3.89 -12.44
C LEU A 241 -4.98 -2.44 -12.82
N TRP A 242 -5.12 -1.49 -11.89
CA TRP A 242 -4.73 -0.10 -12.12
C TRP A 242 -3.21 0.11 -12.30
N GLN A 243 -2.38 -0.91 -12.04
CA GLN A 243 -0.96 -0.88 -12.38
C GLN A 243 -0.69 -1.12 -13.88
N MET A 244 -1.64 -1.73 -14.61
CA MET A 244 -1.46 -2.07 -16.02
C MET A 244 -1.14 -0.87 -16.92
N PRO A 245 -1.82 0.29 -16.83
CA PRO A 245 -1.50 1.44 -17.65
C PRO A 245 -0.05 1.91 -17.47
N GLN A 246 0.44 1.93 -16.23
CA GLN A 246 1.83 2.28 -15.93
C GLN A 246 2.80 1.29 -16.61
N TYR A 247 2.56 -0.02 -16.47
CA TYR A 247 3.43 -1.04 -17.08
C TYR A 247 3.44 -0.98 -18.61
N VAL A 248 2.31 -0.70 -19.25
CA VAL A 248 2.26 -0.54 -20.70
C VAL A 248 3.06 0.69 -21.15
N LEU A 249 2.89 1.83 -20.46
CA LEU A 249 3.57 3.07 -20.80
C LEU A 249 5.08 3.00 -20.57
N ILE A 250 5.52 2.44 -19.43
CA ILE A 250 6.95 2.32 -19.13
C ILE A 250 7.66 1.41 -20.12
N THR A 251 7.07 0.25 -20.44
CA THR A 251 7.65 -0.70 -21.40
C THR A 251 7.68 -0.13 -22.81
N ALA A 252 6.61 0.54 -23.25
CA ALA A 252 6.61 1.22 -24.55
C ALA A 252 7.67 2.34 -24.62
N GLY A 253 7.78 3.13 -23.56
CA GLY A 253 8.79 4.18 -23.44
C GLY A 253 10.22 3.63 -23.46
N GLU A 254 10.46 2.56 -22.70
CA GLU A 254 11.76 1.88 -22.65
C GLU A 254 12.15 1.31 -24.02
N VAL A 255 11.25 0.64 -24.74
CA VAL A 255 11.56 0.10 -26.06
C VAL A 255 11.86 1.22 -27.05
N MET A 256 11.05 2.29 -27.08
CA MET A 256 11.26 3.41 -27.99
C MET A 256 12.52 4.22 -27.68
N PHE A 257 12.87 4.39 -26.41
CA PHE A 257 14.07 5.14 -26.03
C PHE A 257 15.33 4.27 -26.09
N SER A 258 15.34 3.12 -25.41
CA SER A 258 16.54 2.31 -25.19
C SER A 258 17.04 1.62 -26.47
N VAL A 259 16.13 1.07 -27.28
CA VAL A 259 16.49 0.40 -28.54
C VAL A 259 16.96 1.43 -29.57
N THR A 260 16.23 2.52 -29.74
CA THR A 260 16.62 3.58 -30.68
C THR A 260 17.89 4.29 -30.24
N SER A 261 18.10 4.52 -28.94
CA SER A 261 19.36 5.08 -28.41
C SER A 261 20.55 4.18 -28.71
N PHE A 262 20.38 2.86 -28.54
CA PHE A 262 21.41 1.89 -28.90
C PHE A 262 21.74 1.93 -30.39
N GLU A 263 20.73 1.87 -31.24
CA GLU A 263 20.88 1.89 -32.70
C GLU A 263 21.56 3.18 -33.16
N PHE A 264 21.09 4.34 -32.68
CA PHE A 264 21.64 5.65 -33.01
C PHE A 264 23.11 5.77 -32.58
N THR A 265 23.43 5.36 -31.35
CA THR A 265 24.82 5.39 -30.88
C THR A 265 25.69 4.50 -31.77
N TYR A 266 25.19 3.32 -32.17
CA TYR A 266 25.93 2.41 -33.03
C TYR A 266 26.14 2.94 -34.46
N THR A 267 25.13 3.58 -35.06
CA THR A 267 25.21 4.11 -36.44
C THR A 267 26.06 5.37 -36.54
N GLU A 268 26.03 6.23 -35.53
CA GLU A 268 26.77 7.49 -35.51
C GLU A 268 28.20 7.33 -34.94
N SER A 269 28.54 6.17 -34.37
CA SER A 269 29.89 5.89 -33.86
C SER A 269 30.91 5.67 -34.99
N PRO A 270 32.12 6.27 -34.90
CA PRO A 270 33.24 5.94 -35.79
C PRO A 270 33.58 4.44 -35.73
N PRO A 271 34.01 3.81 -36.84
CA PRO A 271 34.25 2.36 -36.90
C PRO A 271 35.19 1.83 -35.82
N SER A 272 36.22 2.61 -35.46
CA SER A 272 37.22 2.27 -34.45
C SER A 272 36.76 2.44 -33.00
N MET A 273 35.67 3.18 -32.75
CA MET A 273 35.22 3.55 -31.39
C MET A 273 33.87 2.95 -30.98
N LYS A 274 33.23 2.13 -31.83
CA LYS A 274 31.90 1.56 -31.57
C LYS A 274 31.80 0.88 -30.20
N SER A 275 32.76 0.03 -29.86
CA SER A 275 32.77 -0.69 -28.58
C SER A 275 32.94 0.24 -27.37
N LEU A 276 33.76 1.30 -27.51
CA LEU A 276 33.99 2.27 -26.44
C LEU A 276 32.75 3.14 -26.18
N LEU A 277 32.11 3.64 -27.25
CA LEU A 277 30.89 4.44 -27.14
C LEU A 277 29.72 3.60 -26.58
N GLN A 278 29.66 2.33 -26.95
CA GLN A 278 28.67 1.41 -26.38
C GLN A 278 28.93 1.11 -24.89
N ALA A 279 30.20 0.95 -24.48
CA ALA A 279 30.56 0.79 -23.08
C ALA A 279 30.25 2.06 -22.27
N ALA A 280 30.53 3.24 -22.83
CA ALA A 280 30.18 4.52 -22.22
C ALA A 280 28.66 4.65 -22.02
N ARG A 281 27.85 4.21 -22.99
CA ARG A 281 26.38 4.15 -22.85
C ARG A 281 25.97 3.29 -21.65
N LEU A 282 26.50 2.07 -21.52
CA LEU A 282 26.21 1.19 -20.37
C LEU A 282 26.63 1.82 -19.04
N LEU A 283 27.76 2.53 -19.01
CA LEU A 283 28.20 3.26 -17.83
C LEU A 283 27.19 4.36 -17.43
N THR A 284 26.64 5.12 -18.38
CA THR A 284 25.61 6.13 -18.07
C THR A 284 24.33 5.50 -17.52
N VAL A 285 23.92 4.33 -18.04
CA VAL A 285 22.77 3.57 -17.50
C VAL A 285 23.03 3.12 -16.07
N TYR A 286 24.24 2.63 -15.78
CA TYR A 286 24.63 2.25 -14.42
C TYR A 286 24.55 3.44 -13.46
N ILE A 287 25.11 4.59 -13.83
CA ILE A 287 25.05 5.81 -13.02
C ILE A 287 23.60 6.26 -12.80
N GLY A 288 22.75 6.19 -13.83
CA GLY A 288 21.33 6.49 -13.71
C GLY A 288 20.62 5.58 -12.71
N ASN A 289 20.83 4.27 -12.80
CA ASN A 289 20.26 3.31 -11.85
C ASN A 289 20.78 3.53 -10.42
N LEU A 290 22.06 3.90 -10.26
CA LEU A 290 22.63 4.24 -8.96
C LEU A 290 21.93 5.45 -8.33
N ILE A 291 21.66 6.50 -9.11
CA ILE A 291 20.91 7.68 -8.64
C ILE A 291 19.51 7.27 -8.15
N VAL A 292 18.80 6.42 -8.90
CA VAL A 292 17.46 5.94 -8.51
C VAL A 292 17.50 5.22 -7.17
N VAL A 293 18.46 4.33 -6.95
CA VAL A 293 18.61 3.59 -5.69
C VAL A 293 18.93 4.53 -4.51
N ILE A 294 19.79 5.53 -4.72
CA ILE A 294 20.14 6.51 -3.69
C ILE A 294 18.90 7.32 -3.28
N VAL A 295 18.10 7.76 -4.26
CA VAL A 295 16.87 8.52 -4.00
C VAL A 295 15.82 7.64 -3.30
N ALA A 296 15.60 6.40 -3.76
CA ALA A 296 14.59 5.50 -3.20
C ALA A 296 14.90 5.03 -1.76
N ARG A 297 16.17 5.04 -1.35
CA ARG A 297 16.56 4.76 0.05
C ARG A 297 16.52 5.99 0.94
N SER A 298 16.29 7.16 0.37
CA SER A 298 16.24 8.41 1.10
C SER A 298 14.92 8.50 1.84
N VAL A 299 14.94 8.60 3.18
CA VAL A 299 13.72 8.65 4.01
C VAL A 299 12.94 9.97 3.85
N PHE A 300 13.45 10.91 3.05
CA PHE A 300 12.92 12.27 2.97
C PHE A 300 11.65 12.42 2.15
N LEU A 301 11.31 11.47 1.25
CA LEU A 301 10.18 11.62 0.34
C LEU A 301 9.16 10.50 0.52
N LYS A 302 7.88 10.87 0.42
CA LYS A 302 6.82 9.86 0.22
C LYS A 302 6.95 9.28 -1.19
N GLN A 303 6.66 8.00 -1.34
CA GLN A 303 6.83 7.28 -2.60
C GLN A 303 6.12 7.95 -3.80
N TRP A 304 4.91 8.50 -3.62
CA TRP A 304 4.22 9.21 -4.70
C TRP A 304 4.93 10.49 -5.15
N VAL A 305 5.65 11.17 -4.24
CA VAL A 305 6.43 12.38 -4.52
C VAL A 305 7.68 12.03 -5.32
N GLU A 306 8.32 10.90 -5.02
CA GLU A 306 9.47 10.40 -5.79
C GLU A 306 9.09 10.19 -7.26
N PHE A 307 7.94 9.58 -7.53
CA PHE A 307 7.46 9.39 -8.90
C PHE A 307 7.21 10.72 -9.63
N ILE A 308 6.65 11.72 -8.95
CA ILE A 308 6.50 13.08 -9.53
C ILE A 308 7.85 13.73 -9.79
N PHE A 309 8.81 13.57 -8.88
CA PHE A 309 10.17 14.08 -9.05
C PHE A 309 10.84 13.49 -10.28
N PHE A 310 10.80 12.16 -10.46
CA PHE A 310 11.35 11.49 -11.64
C PHE A 310 10.62 11.88 -12.93
N SER A 311 9.30 12.02 -12.88
CA SER A 311 8.53 12.51 -14.03
C SER A 311 8.97 13.93 -14.44
N GLY A 312 9.13 14.84 -13.47
CA GLY A 312 9.61 16.19 -13.71
C GLY A 312 11.02 16.23 -14.32
N LEU A 313 11.93 15.40 -13.80
CA LEU A 313 13.28 15.27 -14.37
C LEU A 313 13.24 14.80 -15.83
N LEU A 314 12.40 13.81 -16.14
CA LEU A 314 12.24 13.31 -17.51
C LEU A 314 11.62 14.36 -18.45
N PHE A 315 10.68 15.18 -17.98
CA PHE A 315 10.17 16.29 -18.79
C PHE A 315 11.25 17.32 -19.13
N VAL A 316 12.12 17.67 -18.17
CA VAL A 316 13.26 18.56 -18.43
C VAL A 316 14.22 17.95 -19.44
N VAL A 317 14.56 16.67 -19.28
CA VAL A 317 15.43 15.96 -20.25
C VAL A 317 14.77 15.89 -21.62
N CYS A 318 13.46 15.61 -21.70
CA CYS A 318 12.69 15.59 -22.94
C CYS A 318 12.71 16.96 -23.65
N PHE A 319 12.62 18.06 -22.90
CA PHE A 319 12.74 19.41 -23.43
C PHE A 319 14.13 19.69 -24.01
N VAL A 320 15.19 19.34 -23.26
CA VAL A 320 16.58 19.50 -23.72
C VAL A 320 16.85 18.66 -24.97
N PHE A 321 16.39 17.41 -25.00
CA PHE A 321 16.54 16.53 -26.16
C PHE A 321 15.75 17.01 -27.38
N SER A 322 14.58 17.62 -27.17
CA SER A 322 13.82 18.24 -28.27
C SER A 322 14.58 19.42 -28.89
N ILE A 323 15.23 20.25 -28.07
CA ILE A 323 16.10 21.34 -28.57
C ILE A 323 17.32 20.76 -29.30
N MET A 324 18.01 19.79 -28.71
CA MET A 324 19.17 19.15 -29.34
C MET A 324 18.81 18.49 -30.67
N GLY A 325 17.64 17.83 -30.73
CA GLY A 325 17.13 17.23 -31.96
C GLY A 325 16.84 18.24 -33.06
N TYR A 326 16.41 19.46 -32.70
CA TYR A 326 16.20 20.53 -33.67
C TYR A 326 17.50 21.00 -34.34
N TYR A 327 18.61 21.03 -33.59
CA TYR A 327 19.92 21.47 -34.10
C TYR A 327 20.78 20.35 -34.68
N TYR A 328 20.31 19.10 -34.67
CA TYR A 328 21.13 17.94 -35.04
C TYR A 328 21.24 17.76 -36.57
N ILE A 329 22.49 17.61 -37.05
CA ILE A 329 22.81 17.30 -38.45
C ILE A 329 23.38 15.88 -38.51
N PRO A 330 22.79 14.94 -39.27
CA PRO A 330 23.23 13.55 -39.30
C PRO A 330 24.56 13.36 -40.05
N LEU A 331 25.44 12.49 -39.55
CA LEU A 331 26.78 12.24 -40.14
C LEU A 331 26.73 11.66 -41.56
N ASN A 332 25.60 11.07 -41.98
CA ASN A 332 25.45 10.53 -43.33
C ASN A 332 25.57 11.58 -44.45
N GLN A 333 25.41 12.88 -44.15
CA GLN A 333 25.67 13.95 -45.12
C GLN A 333 27.16 14.18 -45.40
N GLY A 334 28.06 13.77 -44.49
CA GLY A 334 29.52 13.90 -44.65
C GLY A 334 30.13 12.81 -45.53
N LYS A 335 29.69 11.54 -45.38
CA LYS A 335 30.17 10.43 -46.22
C LYS A 335 29.76 10.57 -47.69
N GLN A 336 28.59 11.14 -47.96
CA GLN A 336 28.11 11.37 -49.32
C GLN A 336 28.82 12.54 -50.03
N LYS A 337 29.43 13.47 -49.29
CA LYS A 337 30.29 14.53 -49.83
C LYS A 337 31.73 14.03 -50.07
N SER A 338 32.30 13.28 -49.12
CA SER A 338 33.65 12.70 -49.25
C SER A 338 33.80 11.70 -50.41
N HIS A 339 32.75 10.95 -50.76
CA HIS A 339 32.79 10.05 -51.91
C HIS A 339 32.60 10.76 -53.27
N LYS A 340 32.20 12.04 -53.28
CA LYS A 340 32.04 12.85 -54.51
C LYS A 340 33.27 13.70 -54.84
N GLU A 341 34.24 13.82 -53.94
CA GLU A 341 35.45 14.65 -54.12
C GLU A 341 36.67 13.88 -54.64
N PHE A 342 36.57 12.56 -54.86
CA PHE A 342 37.57 11.80 -55.62
C PHE A 342 36.98 11.44 -56.99
N PRO A 343 37.30 12.20 -58.06
CA PRO A 343 36.90 11.81 -59.41
C PRO A 343 37.69 10.58 -59.84
N ASP A 344 36.98 9.66 -60.48
CA ASP A 344 37.46 8.38 -60.99
C ASP A 344 38.75 8.52 -61.80
N GLY A 345 39.80 7.82 -61.37
CA GLY A 345 40.99 7.50 -62.15
C GLY A 345 40.95 6.03 -62.55
N GLU A 346 41.09 5.78 -63.85
CA GLU A 346 40.81 4.58 -64.65
C GLU A 346 41.25 3.18 -64.15
N PRO A 347 40.62 2.12 -64.68
CA PRO A 347 40.87 0.73 -64.31
C PRO A 347 42.05 0.13 -65.09
N GLY A 348 42.98 -0.51 -64.38
CA GLY A 348 44.12 -1.19 -65.00
C GLY A 348 44.57 -2.39 -64.18
N ASP A 349 44.26 -3.58 -64.69
CA ASP A 349 44.95 -4.86 -64.57
C ASP A 349 45.80 -5.15 -63.32
N LEU A 350 45.39 -6.18 -62.57
CA LEU A 350 46.18 -7.41 -62.41
C LEU A 350 45.39 -8.47 -61.64
N LEU A 351 44.91 -9.45 -62.39
CA LEU A 351 44.71 -10.82 -61.93
C LEU A 351 46.03 -11.39 -61.38
N ALA A 352 45.88 -12.34 -60.47
CA ALA A 352 46.85 -13.37 -60.06
C ALA A 352 47.89 -13.02 -58.98
N SER A 353 47.64 -13.48 -57.75
CA SER A 353 48.51 -14.39 -56.96
C SER A 353 47.89 -14.62 -55.56
N GLN A 354 47.35 -15.82 -55.33
CA GLN A 354 47.87 -16.84 -54.39
C GLN A 354 47.83 -16.41 -52.91
N GLN A 355 46.93 -16.99 -52.11
CA GLN A 355 47.23 -18.16 -51.27
C GLN A 355 48.50 -17.99 -50.40
N LEU A 356 48.29 -17.58 -49.15
CA LEU A 356 48.63 -18.33 -47.94
C LEU A 356 48.02 -17.67 -46.70
#